data_AF-R7HIU0-F1
#
_entry.id   AF-R7HIU0-F1
#
_cell.length_a   1.000
_cell.length_b   1.000
_cell.length_c   1.000
_cell.angle_alpha   90.00
_cell.angle_beta   90.00
_cell.angle_gamma   90.00
#
_symmetry.space_group_name_H-M   'P 1'
#
loop_
_entity.id
_entity.type
_entity.pdbx_description
1 polymer ?
#
loop_
_entity_poly.entity_id
_entity_poly.type
_entity_poly.pdbx_seq_one_letter_code
_entity_poly.pdbx_strand_id
1 'polypeptide(L)' 'MSANDTLELLAKQWCTLNDLMKLTNLGRNSALKIRKEIINDLENKGYKLPCGLIPMCEVVNKLNININYLQNITRMDLK' A
#
# COMPACT_ATOMS: atom_id res chain seq x y z
N MET A 1 -11.32 -6.49 5.88
CA MET A 1 -10.21 -5.73 6.46
C MET A 1 -10.83 -4.52 7.14
N SER A 2 -10.58 -4.33 8.44
CA SER A 2 -11.05 -3.16 9.20
C SER A 2 -10.17 -1.93 8.95
N ALA A 3 -10.60 -0.75 9.41
CA ALA A 3 -9.77 0.46 9.37
C ALA A 3 -8.47 0.28 10.17
N ASN A 4 -8.54 -0.37 11.34
CA ASN A 4 -7.37 -0.64 12.17
C ASN A 4 -6.41 -1.64 11.49
N ASP A 5 -6.93 -2.74 10.92
CA ASP A 5 -6.12 -3.71 10.16
C ASP A 5 -5.39 -3.04 8.99
N THR A 6 -6.07 -2.10 8.33
CA THR A 6 -5.50 -1.35 7.20
C THR A 6 -4.38 -0.45 7.68
N LEU A 7 -4.57 0.27 8.79
CA LEU A 7 -3.53 1.12 9.38
C LEU A 7 -2.30 0.31 9.83
N GLU A 8 -2.51 -0.84 10.47
CA GLU A 8 -1.42 -1.75 10.86
C GLU A 8 -0.65 -2.26 9.64
N LEU A 9 -1.36 -2.55 8.55
CA LEU A 9 -0.73 -2.97 7.30
C LEU A 9 0.07 -1.83 6.64
N LEU A 10 -0.48 -0.61 6.64
CA LEU A 10 0.17 0.59 6.12
C LEU A 10 1.36 1.07 6.97
N ALA A 11 1.42 0.68 8.25
CA ALA A 11 2.54 1.01 9.14
C ALA A 11 3.84 0.29 8.76
N LYS A 12 3.78 -0.74 7.90
CA LYS A 12 4.98 -1.41 7.37
C LYS A 12 5.74 -0.49 6.41
N GLN A 13 7.07 -0.49 6.51
CA GLN A 13 7.93 0.26 5.58
C GLN A 13 7.78 -0.22 4.12
N TRP A 14 7.73 -1.54 3.94
CA TRP A 14 7.73 -2.21 2.64
C TRP A 14 6.42 -2.96 2.40
N CYS A 15 5.87 -2.81 1.20
CA CYS A 15 4.70 -3.53 0.73
C CYS A 15 5.12 -4.73 -0.11
N THR A 16 4.64 -5.91 0.28
CA THR A 16 4.77 -7.14 -0.53
C THR A 16 3.61 -7.25 -1.53
N LEU A 17 3.72 -8.18 -2.49
CA LEU A 17 2.60 -8.48 -3.39
C LEU A 17 1.35 -8.94 -2.62
N ASN A 18 1.53 -9.72 -1.54
CA ASN A 18 0.41 -10.18 -0.72
C ASN A 18 -0.23 -9.01 0.05
N ASP A 19 0.56 -8.09 0.57
CA ASP A 19 0.04 -6.87 1.22
C ASP A 19 -0.75 -6.02 0.21
N LEU A 20 -0.22 -5.85 -1.00
CA LEU A 20 -0.90 -5.11 -2.08
C LEU A 20 -2.22 -5.78 -2.49
N MET A 21 -2.25 -7.11 -2.61
CA MET A 21 -3.47 -7.86 -2.88
C MET A 21 -4.50 -7.68 -1.76
N LYS A 22 -4.06 -7.70 -0.49
CA LYS A 22 -4.92 -7.43 0.66
C LYS A 22 -5.50 -6.01 0.62
N LEU A 23 -4.66 -4.99 0.34
CA LEU A 23 -5.09 -3.58 0.29
C LEU A 23 -6.07 -3.29 -0.85
N THR A 24 -5.85 -3.90 -2.01
CA THR A 24 -6.65 -3.64 -3.23
C THR A 24 -7.81 -4.61 -3.42
N ASN A 25 -7.82 -5.71 -2.67
CA ASN A 25 -8.70 -6.87 -2.86
C ASN A 25 -8.70 -7.41 -4.30
N LEU A 26 -7.59 -7.20 -5.02
CA LEU A 26 -7.41 -7.63 -6.41
C LEU A 26 -6.73 -9.00 -6.50
N GLY A 27 -7.01 -9.69 -7.61
CA GLY A 27 -6.28 -10.89 -7.98
C GLY A 27 -4.79 -10.61 -8.26
N ARG A 28 -3.98 -11.67 -8.17
CA ARG A 28 -2.52 -11.61 -8.27
C ARG A 28 -2.02 -10.87 -9.52
N ASN A 29 -2.63 -11.09 -10.68
CA ASN A 29 -2.19 -10.49 -11.94
C ASN A 29 -2.41 -8.97 -11.97
N SER A 30 -3.56 -8.52 -11.48
CA SER A 30 -3.87 -7.09 -11.39
C SER A 30 -2.98 -6.38 -10.37
N ALA A 31 -2.76 -7.01 -9.21
CA ALA A 31 -1.82 -6.49 -8.22
C ALA A 31 -0.37 -6.42 -8.75
N LEU A 32 0.05 -7.42 -9.53
CA LEU A 32 1.35 -7.41 -10.21
C LEU A 32 1.49 -6.25 -11.20
N LYS A 33 0.42 -5.91 -11.91
CA LYS A 33 0.42 -4.76 -12.83
C LYS A 33 0.65 -3.46 -12.08
N ILE A 34 -0.10 -3.20 -11.02
CA ILE A 34 0.06 -2.02 -10.16
C ILE A 34 1.48 -1.96 -9.58
N ARG A 35 1.99 -3.09 -9.07
CA ARG A 35 3.36 -3.17 -8.55
C ARG A 35 4.40 -2.78 -9.60
N LYS A 36 4.27 -3.29 -10.83
CA LYS A 36 5.19 -2.95 -11.93
C LYS A 36 5.13 -1.47 -12.29
N GLU A 37 3.95 -0.88 -12.31
CA GLU A 37 3.81 0.56 -12.56
C GLU A 37 4.56 1.38 -11.51
N ILE A 38 4.39 1.08 -10.21
CA ILE A 38 5.09 1.78 -9.12
C ILE A 38 6.61 1.60 -9.24
N ILE A 39 7.09 0.38 -9.53
CA ILE A 39 8.51 0.11 -9.70
C ILE A 39 9.07 0.94 -10.86
N ASN A 40 8.42 0.90 -12.02
CA ASN A 40 8.86 1.65 -13.21
C ASN A 40 8.87 3.16 -12.93
N ASP A 41 7.85 3.70 -12.26
CA ASP A 41 7.78 5.12 -11.91
C ASP A 41 8.95 5.55 -11.00
N LEU A 42 9.39 4.67 -10.08
CA LEU A 42 10.50 4.93 -9.18
C LEU A 42 11.86 4.75 -9.85
N GLU A 43 12.01 3.72 -10.68
CA GLU A 43 13.24 3.49 -11.48
C GLU A 43 13.46 4.62 -12.49
N ASN A 44 12.39 5.14 -13.11
CA ASN A 44 12.44 6.30 -14.00
C ASN A 44 12.88 7.59 -13.28
N LYS A 45 12.62 7.69 -11.97
CA LYS A 45 13.12 8.78 -11.12
C LYS A 45 14.56 8.54 -10.64
N GLY A 46 15.18 7.41 -10.99
CA GLY A 46 16.55 7.04 -10.63
C GLY A 46 16.69 6.31 -9.29
N TYR A 47 15.57 5.90 -8.66
CA TYR A 47 15.63 5.13 -7.40
C TYR A 47 15.97 3.67 -7.66
N LYS A 48 16.74 3.06 -6.74
CA LYS A 48 17.01 1.62 -6.72
C LYS A 48 16.17 0.94 -5.64
N LEU A 49 15.37 -0.03 -6.03
CA LEU A 49 14.46 -0.74 -5.14
C LEU A 49 15.00 -2.11 -4.73
N PRO A 50 14.73 -2.57 -3.49
CA PRO A 50 14.95 -3.96 -3.10
C PRO A 50 14.11 -4.92 -3.96
N CYS A 51 14.61 -6.13 -4.19
CA CYS A 51 13.93 -7.10 -5.05
C CYS A 51 12.54 -7.46 -4.52
N GLY A 52 11.51 -7.19 -5.32
CA GLY A 52 10.13 -7.62 -5.06
C GLY A 52 9.37 -6.83 -3.98
N LEU A 53 9.98 -5.80 -3.41
CA LEU A 53 9.38 -4.92 -2.40
C LEU A 53 9.21 -3.50 -2.95
N ILE A 54 8.11 -2.85 -2.60
CA ILE A 54 7.86 -1.43 -2.94
C ILE A 54 7.62 -0.61 -1.67
N PRO A 55 8.01 0.67 -1.61
CA PRO A 55 7.75 1.51 -0.45
C PRO A 55 6.24 1.66 -0.21
N MET A 56 5.79 1.51 1.04
CA MET A 56 4.35 1.61 1.34
C MET A 56 3.81 3.02 1.09
N CYS A 57 4.61 4.06 1.29
CA CYS A 57 4.23 5.44 0.96
C CYS A 57 3.81 5.62 -0.51
N GLU A 58 4.54 4.99 -1.43
CA GLU A 58 4.23 5.04 -2.86
C GLU A 58 2.95 4.26 -3.20
N VAL A 59 2.66 3.19 -2.44
CA VAL A 59 1.38 2.46 -2.54
C VAL A 59 0.21 3.31 -2.06
N VAL A 60 0.35 3.97 -0.91
CA VAL A 60 -0.68 4.89 -0.38
C VAL A 60 -0.98 5.99 -1.40
N ASN A 61 0.07 6.57 -1.98
CA ASN A 61 -0.07 7.61 -3.00
C ASN A 61 -0.77 7.09 -4.26
N LYS A 62 -0.34 5.93 -4.79
CA LYS A 62 -0.91 5.32 -6.01
C LYS A 62 -2.38 4.95 -5.84
N LEU A 63 -2.76 4.44 -4.67
CA LEU A 63 -4.13 4.01 -4.35
C LEU A 63 -5.00 5.15 -3.78
N ASN A 64 -4.43 6.34 -3.58
CA ASN A 64 -5.10 7.49 -2.98
C ASN A 64 -5.77 7.17 -1.63
N ILE A 65 -5.08 6.42 -0.77
CA ILE A 65 -5.62 6.01 0.53
C ILE A 65 -5.58 7.20 1.50
N ASN A 66 -6.74 7.59 2.03
CA ASN A 66 -6.84 8.67 3.01
C ASN A 66 -6.53 8.16 4.42
N ILE A 67 -5.27 8.30 4.84
CA ILE A 67 -4.81 7.87 6.18
C ILE A 67 -5.56 8.62 7.29
N ASN A 68 -5.81 9.92 7.14
CA ASN A 68 -6.51 10.72 8.15
C ASN A 68 -7.93 10.22 8.39
N TYR A 69 -8.64 9.84 7.32
CA TYR A 69 -9.95 9.23 7.43
C TYR A 69 -9.89 7.92 8.22
N LEU A 70 -8.96 7.02 7.88
CA LEU A 70 -8.79 5.74 8.58
C LEU A 70 -8.50 5.95 10.08
N GLN A 71 -7.60 6.88 10.41
CA GLN A 71 -7.28 7.20 11.80
C GLN A 71 -8.48 7.73 12.58
N ASN A 72 -9.32 8.57 11.96
CA ASN A 72 -10.51 9.11 12.59
C ASN A 72 -11.54 8.01 12.88
N ILE A 73 -11.78 7.10 11.92
CA ILE A 73 -12.69 5.96 12.12
C ILE A 73 -12.20 5.07 13.27
N THR A 74 -10.92 4.67 13.25
CA THR A 74 -10.35 3.83 14.33
C THR A 74 -10.46 4.50 15.71
N ARG A 75 -10.31 5.82 15.81
CA ARG A 75 -10.49 6.55 17.07
C ARG A 75 -11.94 6.64 17.52
N MET A 76 -12.89 6.68 16.59
CA MET A 76 -14.32 6.70 16.90
C MET A 76 -14.83 5.34 17.38
N ASP A 77 -14.30 4.25 16.82
CA ASP A 77 -14.65 2.87 17.20
C ASP A 77 -14.15 2.48 18.62
N LEU A 78 -13.22 3.25 19.19
CA LEU A 78 -12.67 3.05 20.55
C LEU A 78 -13.48 3.76 21.65
N LYS A 79 -14.61 4.39 21.31
CA LYS A 79 -15.54 5.05 22.25
C LYS A 79 -16.74 4.17 22.56
#